data_AF-A0A453L644-F1
#
_entry.id   AF-A0A453L644-F1
#
_cell.length_a   1.000
_cell.length_b   1.000
_cell.length_c   1.000
_cell.angle_alpha   90.00
_cell.angle_beta   90.00
_cell.angle_gamma   90.00
#
_symmetry.space_group_name_H-M   'P 1'
#
loop_
_entity.id
_entity.type
_entity.pdbx_description
1 polymer ?
#
loop_
_entity_poly.entity_id
_entity_poly.type
_entity_poly.pdbx_seq_one_letter_code
_entity_poly.pdbx_strand_id
1 'polypeptide(L)'
;KFQDMYDVEKFKMNLDGVVKVVDKLPAEWTTKKPAVIRVPNRVTEDFILDTIQPAFQKNSYLRLAIIFSSVSLKPKGTNNKDLDSTACHAMFTGLKLNAEYSEVAEQMLGRLKELSQKSDGRVLAVDTRTDLLEKKTCKTSAGARRKGCYNPQEVLNFLKKVGFSANTTIYLTETWWHKGLNNLKKAFPNTYTKDDIMPAEKKGEFLNSGDSDLARALDLEICSQSDVFVPAIPGMFYGNVAGKRIASGLTQILVPAPVVGGSAQASDFVSTYITKKSHFAYSCYC
;
A
#
# COMPACT_ATOMS: atom_id res chain seq x y z
N LYS A 1 -10.39 -2.48 -15.41
CA LYS A 1 -11.69 -2.68 -14.72
C LYS A 1 -11.44 -3.41 -13.40
N PHE A 2 -12.41 -3.48 -12.47
CA PHE A 2 -12.19 -4.07 -11.14
C PHE A 2 -11.74 -5.55 -11.23
N GLN A 3 -12.41 -6.33 -12.08
CA GLN A 3 -12.10 -7.75 -12.33
C GLN A 3 -10.74 -8.00 -12.98
N ASP A 4 -10.17 -6.98 -13.62
CA ASP A 4 -8.87 -7.11 -14.29
C ASP A 4 -7.76 -7.21 -13.23
N MET A 5 -8.00 -6.75 -11.99
CA MET A 5 -7.02 -6.80 -10.90
C MET A 5 -7.45 -7.70 -9.74
N TYR A 6 -8.76 -7.77 -9.44
CA TYR A 6 -9.27 -8.45 -8.25
C TYR A 6 -10.18 -9.64 -8.56
N ASP A 7 -10.17 -10.61 -7.66
CA ASP A 7 -11.06 -11.77 -7.64
C ASP A 7 -12.47 -11.32 -7.21
N VAL A 8 -13.36 -11.14 -8.19
CA VAL A 8 -14.73 -10.62 -7.99
C VAL A 8 -15.56 -11.56 -7.11
N GLU A 9 -15.44 -12.87 -7.32
CA GLU A 9 -16.23 -13.85 -6.57
C GLU A 9 -15.80 -13.90 -5.10
N LYS A 10 -14.49 -13.89 -4.82
CA LYS A 10 -14.02 -13.76 -3.43
C LYS A 10 -14.41 -12.43 -2.82
N PHE A 11 -14.37 -11.34 -3.58
CA PHE A 11 -14.79 -10.03 -3.07
C PHE A 11 -16.27 -10.04 -2.64
N LYS A 12 -17.15 -10.61 -3.46
CA LYS A 12 -18.58 -10.77 -3.16
C LYS A 12 -18.80 -11.68 -1.95
N MET A 13 -18.16 -12.85 -1.94
CA MET A 13 -18.26 -13.82 -0.85
C MET A 13 -17.80 -13.20 0.49
N ASN A 14 -16.71 -12.44 0.49
CA ASN A 14 -16.18 -11.81 1.70
C ASN A 14 -17.09 -10.69 2.24
N LEU A 15 -17.93 -10.09 1.39
CA LEU A 15 -18.85 -9.02 1.77
C LEU A 15 -20.30 -9.51 1.97
N ASP A 16 -20.55 -10.79 1.78
CA ASP A 16 -21.86 -11.38 1.99
C ASP A 16 -22.31 -11.18 3.44
N GLY A 17 -23.60 -10.87 3.61
CA GLY A 17 -24.17 -10.49 4.91
C GLY A 17 -23.81 -9.08 5.41
N VAL A 18 -22.85 -8.38 4.78
CA VAL A 18 -22.48 -6.99 5.14
C VAL A 18 -23.01 -5.99 4.11
N VAL A 19 -22.68 -6.19 2.83
CA VAL A 19 -23.15 -5.37 1.72
C VAL A 19 -23.42 -6.26 0.52
N LYS A 20 -24.61 -6.12 -0.08
CA LYS A 20 -24.93 -6.83 -1.33
C LYS A 20 -24.16 -6.22 -2.50
N VAL A 21 -23.24 -6.99 -3.07
CA VAL A 21 -22.48 -6.62 -4.27
C VAL A 21 -23.07 -7.34 -5.49
N VAL A 22 -23.30 -6.60 -6.58
CA VAL A 22 -23.89 -7.13 -7.82
C VAL A 22 -22.97 -6.88 -9.02
N ASP A 23 -22.90 -7.84 -9.95
CA ASP A 23 -22.03 -7.76 -11.13
C ASP A 23 -22.60 -6.86 -12.23
N LYS A 24 -23.92 -6.75 -12.27
CA LYS A 24 -24.66 -5.96 -13.26
C LYS A 24 -25.71 -5.12 -12.56
N LEU A 25 -25.88 -3.90 -13.04
CA LEU A 25 -26.97 -3.03 -12.61
C LEU A 25 -28.31 -3.70 -12.92
N PRO A 26 -29.29 -3.67 -12.00
CA PRO A 26 -30.64 -4.14 -12.30
C PRO A 26 -31.23 -3.42 -13.51
N ALA A 27 -32.11 -4.09 -14.26
CA ALA A 27 -32.67 -3.59 -15.51
C ALA A 27 -33.31 -2.20 -15.38
N GLU A 28 -33.94 -1.92 -14.24
CA GLU A 28 -34.57 -0.65 -13.88
C GLU A 28 -33.62 0.56 -13.87
N TRP A 29 -32.32 0.31 -13.71
CA TRP A 29 -31.28 1.34 -13.58
C TRP A 29 -30.35 1.40 -14.79
N THR A 30 -30.42 0.45 -15.72
CA THR A 30 -29.46 0.35 -16.84
C THR A 30 -29.52 1.54 -17.79
N THR A 31 -30.70 2.15 -17.97
CA THR A 31 -30.91 3.33 -18.85
C THR A 31 -30.82 4.66 -18.10
N LYS A 32 -30.76 4.65 -16.76
CA LYS A 32 -30.72 5.85 -15.93
C LYS A 32 -29.28 6.30 -15.70
N LYS A 33 -29.06 7.62 -15.68
CA LYS A 33 -27.76 8.19 -15.29
C LYS A 33 -27.73 8.38 -13.77
N PRO A 34 -26.69 7.88 -13.07
CA PRO A 34 -26.58 8.10 -11.63
C PRO A 34 -26.26 9.56 -11.32
N ALA A 35 -26.79 10.06 -10.20
CA ALA A 35 -26.29 11.32 -9.64
C ALA A 35 -24.88 11.11 -9.09
N VAL A 36 -23.93 11.93 -9.51
CA VAL A 36 -22.53 11.81 -9.10
C VAL A 36 -22.30 12.61 -7.83
N ILE A 37 -21.81 11.97 -6.78
CA ILE A 37 -21.45 12.63 -5.52
C ILE A 37 -19.96 12.48 -5.30
N ARG A 38 -19.29 13.58 -5.02
CA ARG A 38 -17.88 13.57 -4.63
C ARG A 38 -17.78 13.28 -3.14
N VAL A 39 -17.03 12.26 -2.75
CA VAL A 39 -16.92 11.80 -1.36
C VAL A 39 -15.46 11.83 -0.90
N PRO A 40 -15.15 12.28 0.33
CA PRO A 40 -13.80 12.21 0.84
C PRO A 40 -13.38 10.75 1.06
N ASN A 41 -12.08 10.47 0.95
CA ASN A 41 -11.50 9.22 1.42
C ASN A 41 -11.79 9.07 2.93
N ARG A 42 -12.41 7.95 3.32
CA ARG A 42 -12.93 7.65 4.68
C ARG A 42 -14.01 8.66 5.09
N VAL A 43 -15.24 8.45 4.59
CA VAL A 43 -16.43 9.24 4.94
C VAL A 43 -16.76 9.10 6.43
N THR A 44 -17.24 10.18 7.05
CA THR A 44 -17.77 10.14 8.42
C THR A 44 -19.26 9.81 8.39
N GLU A 45 -19.79 9.37 9.52
CA GLU A 45 -21.22 9.13 9.70
C GLU A 45 -22.04 10.39 9.41
N ASP A 46 -21.65 11.54 9.97
CA ASP A 46 -22.30 12.83 9.67
C ASP A 46 -22.32 13.13 8.17
N PHE A 47 -21.23 12.87 7.44
CA PHE A 47 -21.21 13.07 5.99
C PHE A 47 -22.19 12.13 5.27
N ILE A 48 -22.36 10.90 5.76
CA ILE A 48 -23.35 9.96 5.22
C ILE A 48 -24.76 10.50 5.48
N LEU A 49 -25.08 10.89 6.72
CA LEU A 49 -26.40 11.36 7.13
C LEU A 49 -26.78 12.70 6.48
N ASP A 50 -25.84 13.64 6.38
CA ASP A 50 -26.10 15.00 5.90
C ASP A 50 -26.01 15.13 4.38
N THR A 51 -25.23 14.28 3.72
CA THR A 51 -24.95 14.40 2.27
C THR A 51 -25.41 13.18 1.48
N ILE A 52 -25.00 11.98 1.87
CA ILE A 52 -25.27 10.77 1.05
C ILE A 52 -26.73 10.35 1.15
N GLN A 53 -27.29 10.28 2.36
CA GLN A 53 -28.65 9.81 2.61
C GLN A 53 -29.70 10.69 1.91
N PRO A 54 -29.69 12.04 2.02
CA PRO A 54 -30.66 12.88 1.33
C PRO A 54 -30.54 12.77 -0.19
N ALA A 55 -29.31 12.68 -0.71
CA ALA A 55 -29.08 12.53 -2.14
C ALA A 55 -29.55 11.16 -2.64
N PHE A 56 -29.38 10.09 -1.85
CA PHE A 56 -29.86 8.76 -2.18
C PHE A 56 -31.38 8.69 -2.14
N GLN A 57 -32.03 9.27 -1.13
CA GLN A 57 -33.49 9.35 -1.05
C GLN A 57 -34.09 10.09 -2.26
N LYS A 58 -33.43 11.14 -2.75
CA LYS A 58 -33.88 11.90 -3.92
C LYS A 58 -33.67 11.18 -5.26
N ASN A 59 -32.54 10.50 -5.44
CA ASN A 59 -32.12 9.99 -6.76
C ASN A 59 -32.19 8.47 -6.90
N SER A 60 -32.22 7.72 -5.79
CA SER A 60 -32.21 6.25 -5.68
C SER A 60 -31.01 5.52 -6.32
N TYR A 61 -30.23 6.20 -7.18
CA TYR A 61 -29.06 5.68 -7.86
C TYR A 61 -27.95 6.72 -7.87
N LEU A 62 -26.87 6.43 -7.15
CA LEU A 62 -25.72 7.31 -6.97
C LEU A 62 -24.45 6.68 -7.53
N ARG A 63 -23.56 7.53 -8.05
CA ARG A 63 -22.17 7.17 -8.36
C ARG A 63 -21.26 7.97 -7.43
N LEU A 64 -20.53 7.27 -6.57
CA LEU A 64 -19.58 7.90 -5.65
C LEU A 64 -18.24 8.11 -6.37
N ALA A 65 -17.76 9.35 -6.37
CA ALA A 65 -16.46 9.74 -6.89
C ALA A 65 -15.54 10.13 -5.73
N ILE A 66 -14.57 9.27 -5.40
CA ILE A 66 -13.70 9.49 -4.24
C ILE A 66 -12.69 10.61 -4.53
N ILE A 67 -12.56 11.54 -3.58
CA ILE A 67 -11.49 12.53 -3.53
C ILE A 67 -10.54 12.14 -2.40
N PHE A 68 -9.27 11.92 -2.75
CA PHE A 68 -8.20 11.68 -1.79
C PHE A 68 -7.67 13.00 -1.21
N SER A 69 -8.48 13.67 -0.40
CA SER A 69 -8.06 14.88 0.33
C SER A 69 -7.10 14.58 1.49
N SER A 70 -7.10 13.35 2.00
CA SER A 70 -6.16 12.86 3.02
C SER A 70 -5.61 11.50 2.63
N VAL A 71 -4.30 11.34 2.85
CA VAL A 71 -3.55 10.10 2.62
C VAL A 71 -3.29 9.31 3.91
N SER A 72 -3.83 9.79 5.04
CA SER A 72 -3.70 9.14 6.35
C SER A 72 -4.77 8.08 6.53
N LEU A 73 -4.34 6.85 6.87
CA LEU A 73 -5.22 5.73 7.22
C LEU A 73 -5.35 5.56 8.74
N LYS A 74 -5.18 6.65 9.49
CA LYS A 74 -5.57 6.69 10.91
C LYS A 74 -7.10 6.70 11.03
N PRO A 75 -7.66 6.11 12.08
CA PRO A 75 -9.06 6.33 12.42
C PRO A 75 -9.33 7.83 12.49
N LYS A 76 -10.39 8.29 11.81
CA LYS A 76 -11.01 9.56 12.18
C LYS A 76 -11.82 9.22 13.43
N GLY A 77 -11.74 10.04 14.48
CA GLY A 77 -12.38 9.80 15.78
C GLY A 77 -13.91 9.73 15.68
N THR A 78 -14.41 8.69 15.02
CA THR A 78 -15.80 8.38 14.81
C THR A 78 -16.21 7.45 15.95
N ASN A 79 -17.39 7.71 16.51
CA ASN A 79 -17.94 6.88 17.58
C ASN A 79 -18.49 5.54 17.04
N ASN A 80 -18.55 5.37 15.71
CA ASN A 80 -19.12 4.20 15.04
C ASN A 80 -18.03 3.22 14.61
N LYS A 81 -17.74 2.25 15.49
CA LYS A 81 -16.74 1.19 15.25
C LYS A 81 -17.14 0.24 14.10
N ASP A 82 -18.43 0.10 13.83
CA ASP A 82 -18.95 -0.85 12.84
C ASP A 82 -18.65 -0.39 11.40
N LEU A 83 -18.74 0.92 11.15
CA LEU A 83 -18.34 1.52 9.86
C LEU A 83 -16.85 1.28 9.58
N ASP A 84 -16.01 1.46 10.61
CA ASP A 84 -14.57 1.24 10.50
C ASP A 84 -14.22 -0.24 10.33
N SER A 85 -14.92 -1.14 11.02
CA SER A 85 -14.75 -2.59 10.86
C SER A 85 -15.17 -3.05 9.45
N THR A 86 -16.32 -2.58 8.96
CA THR A 86 -16.81 -2.89 7.61
C THR A 86 -15.84 -2.40 6.52
N ALA A 87 -15.36 -1.16 6.63
CA ALA A 87 -14.40 -0.61 5.68
C ALA A 87 -13.05 -1.36 5.72
N CYS A 88 -12.60 -1.76 6.91
CA CYS A 88 -11.40 -2.55 7.11
C CYS A 88 -11.54 -3.93 6.45
N HIS A 89 -12.64 -4.62 6.71
CA HIS A 89 -12.92 -5.93 6.16
C HIS A 89 -13.00 -5.88 4.63
N ALA A 90 -13.71 -4.92 4.06
CA ALA A 90 -13.75 -4.73 2.61
C ALA A 90 -12.35 -4.50 2.00
N MET A 91 -11.52 -3.68 2.65
CA MET A 91 -10.22 -3.27 2.11
C MET A 91 -9.13 -4.33 2.27
N PHE A 92 -9.04 -5.00 3.42
CA PHE A 92 -7.92 -5.89 3.76
C PHE A 92 -8.27 -7.38 3.70
N THR A 93 -9.56 -7.73 3.89
CA THR A 93 -10.05 -9.10 3.70
C THR A 93 -10.63 -9.30 2.31
N GLY A 94 -11.50 -8.37 1.87
CA GLY A 94 -12.26 -8.47 0.62
C GLY A 94 -11.42 -8.39 -0.64
N LEU A 95 -10.50 -7.42 -0.71
CA LEU A 95 -9.67 -7.19 -1.90
C LEU A 95 -8.54 -8.23 -2.01
N LYS A 96 -8.77 -9.25 -2.82
CA LYS A 96 -7.78 -10.26 -3.22
C LYS A 96 -7.48 -10.11 -4.70
N LEU A 97 -6.19 -10.12 -5.05
CA LEU A 97 -5.79 -10.14 -6.45
C LEU A 97 -6.38 -11.36 -7.16
N ASN A 98 -6.65 -11.25 -8.45
CA ASN A 98 -7.05 -12.42 -9.21
C ASN A 98 -5.87 -13.41 -9.33
N ALA A 99 -6.16 -14.65 -9.75
CA ALA A 99 -5.20 -15.75 -9.74
C ALA A 99 -3.89 -15.43 -10.50
N GLU A 100 -3.97 -14.80 -11.66
CA GLU A 100 -2.81 -14.46 -12.48
C GLU A 100 -1.86 -13.49 -11.77
N TYR A 101 -2.40 -12.41 -11.18
CA TYR A 101 -1.60 -11.43 -10.46
C TYR A 101 -1.02 -12.01 -9.17
N SER A 102 -1.80 -12.82 -8.46
CA SER A 102 -1.34 -13.52 -7.25
C SER A 102 -0.19 -14.45 -7.57
N GLU A 103 -0.29 -15.24 -8.63
CA GLU A 103 0.77 -16.18 -9.03
C GLU A 103 2.07 -15.45 -9.37
N VAL A 104 2.00 -14.36 -10.14
CA VAL A 104 3.19 -13.55 -10.49
C VAL A 104 3.82 -12.95 -9.23
N ALA A 105 3.02 -12.39 -8.31
CA ALA A 105 3.53 -11.86 -7.05
C ALA A 105 4.21 -12.94 -6.20
N GLU A 106 3.62 -14.14 -6.12
CA GLU A 106 4.17 -15.29 -5.40
C GLU A 106 5.50 -15.77 -6.01
N GLN A 107 5.58 -15.87 -7.34
CA GLN A 107 6.81 -16.24 -8.05
C GLN A 107 7.93 -15.21 -7.80
N MET A 108 7.61 -13.91 -7.89
CA MET A 108 8.56 -12.83 -7.61
C MET A 108 9.07 -12.87 -6.16
N LEU A 109 8.16 -13.07 -5.19
CA LEU A 109 8.52 -13.19 -3.79
C LEU A 109 9.33 -14.46 -3.50
N GLY A 110 8.96 -15.58 -4.12
CA GLY A 110 9.68 -16.85 -4.03
C GLY A 110 11.13 -16.70 -4.48
N ARG A 111 11.34 -16.06 -5.64
CA ARG A 111 12.68 -15.77 -6.15
C ARG A 111 13.47 -14.87 -5.21
N LEU A 112 12.86 -13.84 -4.62
CA LEU A 112 13.51 -12.99 -3.61
C LEU A 112 13.94 -13.80 -2.38
N LYS A 113 13.09 -14.73 -1.92
CA LYS A 113 13.39 -15.62 -0.78
C LYS A 113 14.52 -16.60 -1.10
N GLU A 114 14.54 -17.18 -2.30
CA GLU A 114 15.66 -18.03 -2.74
C GLU A 114 16.98 -17.24 -2.77
N LEU A 115 16.94 -15.99 -3.25
CA LEU A 115 18.10 -15.11 -3.26
C LEU A 115 18.54 -14.73 -1.83
N SER A 116 17.62 -14.57 -0.87
CA SER A 116 17.94 -14.26 0.52
C SER A 116 18.53 -15.43 1.31
N GLN A 117 18.36 -16.68 0.86
CA GLN A 117 18.98 -17.84 1.53
C GLN A 117 20.51 -17.77 1.56
N LYS A 118 21.13 -17.04 0.61
CA LYS A 118 22.58 -16.82 0.57
C LYS A 118 23.06 -15.71 1.52
N SER A 119 22.14 -15.04 2.22
CA SER A 119 22.43 -13.94 3.14
C SER A 119 21.87 -14.22 4.54
N ASP A 120 21.01 -13.35 5.07
CA ASP A 120 20.40 -13.49 6.39
C ASP A 120 19.00 -14.12 6.35
N GLY A 121 18.60 -14.65 5.19
CA GLY A 121 17.30 -15.26 4.96
C GLY A 121 16.15 -14.27 4.81
N ARG A 122 16.38 -12.95 5.00
CA ARG A 122 15.33 -11.94 5.03
C ARG A 122 15.24 -11.16 3.74
N VAL A 123 14.02 -10.82 3.36
CA VAL A 123 13.69 -9.92 2.26
C VAL A 123 13.25 -8.58 2.84
N LEU A 124 14.00 -7.52 2.50
CA LEU A 124 13.68 -6.14 2.83
C LEU A 124 13.02 -5.47 1.62
N ALA A 125 11.76 -5.09 1.72
CA ALA A 125 11.09 -4.28 0.70
C ALA A 125 11.17 -2.78 1.04
N VAL A 126 11.54 -1.95 0.07
CA VAL A 126 11.69 -0.50 0.25
C VAL A 126 10.85 0.24 -0.79
N ASP A 127 9.89 1.06 -0.33
CA ASP A 127 9.12 1.93 -1.23
C ASP A 127 9.92 3.19 -1.56
N THR A 128 10.70 3.17 -2.65
CA THR A 128 11.54 4.29 -3.09
C THR A 128 10.86 5.19 -4.13
N ARG A 129 10.06 4.62 -5.06
CA ARG A 129 9.40 5.30 -6.20
C ARG A 129 10.09 6.60 -6.64
N THR A 130 11.24 6.43 -7.28
CA THR A 130 12.12 7.54 -7.70
C THR A 130 11.40 8.56 -8.59
N ASP A 131 10.46 8.12 -9.43
CA ASP A 131 9.62 8.97 -10.28
C ASP A 131 8.77 10.00 -9.50
N LEU A 132 8.38 9.65 -8.27
CA LEU A 132 7.63 10.54 -7.37
C LEU A 132 8.55 11.44 -6.55
N LEU A 133 9.76 10.98 -6.24
CA LEU A 133 10.79 11.75 -5.53
C LEU A 133 11.38 12.86 -6.40
N GLU A 134 11.52 12.62 -7.69
CA GLU A 134 12.01 13.62 -8.66
C GLU A 134 10.99 14.73 -8.95
N LYS A 135 9.69 14.41 -8.80
CA LYS A 135 8.62 15.42 -8.81
C LYS A 135 8.67 16.20 -7.49
N LYS A 136 8.60 17.54 -7.54
CA LYS A 136 8.63 18.47 -6.37
C LYS A 136 7.47 18.30 -5.35
N THR A 137 6.78 17.16 -5.36
CA THR A 137 5.72 16.74 -4.44
C THR A 137 6.23 16.43 -3.03
N CYS A 138 7.53 16.13 -2.89
CA CYS A 138 8.17 15.91 -1.60
C CYS A 138 8.50 17.23 -0.89
N LYS A 139 7.47 17.93 -0.41
CA LYS A 139 7.63 19.17 0.35
C LYS A 139 7.99 18.85 1.80
N THR A 140 9.11 19.36 2.28
CA THR A 140 9.36 19.56 3.70
C THR A 140 8.60 20.81 4.14
N SER A 141 7.51 20.64 4.88
CA SER A 141 6.89 21.78 5.57
C SER A 141 7.85 22.24 6.67
N ALA A 142 8.31 23.48 6.61
CA ALA A 142 9.07 24.09 7.69
C ALA A 142 8.25 24.00 9.00
N GLY A 143 8.78 23.34 10.02
CA GLY A 143 8.10 23.09 11.30
C GLY A 143 7.42 21.73 11.46
N ALA A 144 7.35 20.87 10.44
CA ALA A 144 6.85 19.51 10.59
C ALA A 144 7.92 18.59 11.23
N ARG A 145 7.55 17.84 12.29
CA ARG A 145 8.43 16.87 12.97
C ARG A 145 8.92 15.71 12.09
N ARG A 146 8.40 15.55 10.86
CA ARG A 146 8.75 14.47 9.93
C ARG A 146 8.91 15.00 8.51
N LYS A 147 9.96 14.56 7.82
CA LYS A 147 10.23 14.87 6.41
C LYS A 147 9.12 14.27 5.53
N GLY A 148 8.75 14.99 4.47
CA GLY A 148 7.68 14.58 3.56
C GLY A 148 8.00 13.40 2.66
N CYS A 149 9.28 13.12 2.36
CA CYS A 149 9.80 11.94 1.68
C CYS A 149 11.31 11.82 1.95
N TYR A 150 11.91 10.66 1.65
CA TYR A 150 13.35 10.41 1.76
C TYR A 150 13.94 10.04 0.41
N ASN A 151 15.04 10.68 0.03
CA ASN A 151 15.73 10.39 -1.23
C ASN A 151 16.57 9.09 -1.12
N PRO A 152 17.05 8.52 -2.24
CA PRO A 152 17.84 7.30 -2.24
C PRO A 152 19.06 7.32 -1.29
N GLN A 153 19.74 8.47 -1.18
CA GLN A 153 20.92 8.59 -0.32
C GLN A 153 20.53 8.60 1.16
N GLU A 154 19.40 9.21 1.51
CA GLU A 154 18.87 9.18 2.88
C GLU A 154 18.39 7.78 3.27
N VAL A 155 17.72 7.08 2.36
CA VAL A 155 17.33 5.68 2.54
C VAL A 155 18.57 4.81 2.75
N LEU A 156 19.60 4.95 1.91
CA LEU A 156 20.88 4.25 2.07
C LEU A 156 21.50 4.50 3.46
N ASN A 157 21.59 5.76 3.88
CA ASN A 157 22.14 6.12 5.19
C ASN A 157 21.30 5.52 6.33
N PHE A 158 19.97 5.53 6.19
CA PHE A 158 19.05 4.92 7.13
C PHE A 158 19.26 3.41 7.25
N LEU A 159 19.33 2.68 6.14
CA LEU A 159 19.54 1.23 6.15
C LEU A 159 20.86 0.84 6.83
N LYS A 160 21.95 1.55 6.52
CA LYS A 160 23.24 1.38 7.20
C LYS A 160 23.13 1.64 8.71
N LYS A 161 22.42 2.71 9.08
CA LYS A 161 22.26 3.12 10.48
C LYS A 161 21.46 2.12 11.31
N VAL A 162 20.41 1.54 10.74
CA VAL A 162 19.61 0.49 11.39
C VAL A 162 20.40 -0.80 11.57
N GLY A 163 21.46 -1.00 10.78
CA GLY A 163 22.36 -2.16 10.89
C GLY A 163 22.06 -3.27 9.87
N PHE A 164 21.39 -2.97 8.76
CA PHE A 164 21.27 -3.94 7.68
C PHE A 164 22.64 -4.25 7.08
N SER A 165 22.93 -5.54 6.87
CA SER A 165 24.19 -5.99 6.28
C SER A 165 24.22 -5.73 4.78
N ALA A 166 25.42 -5.61 4.20
CA ALA A 166 25.58 -5.45 2.74
C ALA A 166 24.96 -6.61 1.94
N ASN A 167 24.86 -7.80 2.54
CA ASN A 167 24.31 -8.99 1.89
C ASN A 167 22.77 -9.07 1.96
N THR A 168 22.10 -8.17 2.70
CA THR A 168 20.64 -8.13 2.80
C THR A 168 19.99 -8.13 1.41
N THR A 169 19.01 -9.00 1.18
CA THR A 169 18.25 -9.00 -0.08
C THR A 169 17.21 -7.90 -0.04
N ILE A 170 17.34 -6.93 -0.96
CA ILE A 170 16.50 -5.74 -1.02
C ILE A 170 15.65 -5.78 -2.29
N TYR A 171 14.35 -5.58 -2.13
CA TYR A 171 13.43 -5.27 -3.21
C TYR A 171 13.08 -3.78 -3.20
N LEU A 172 13.21 -3.11 -4.33
CA LEU A 172 12.78 -1.72 -4.51
C LEU A 172 11.51 -1.67 -5.33
N THR A 173 10.58 -0.79 -4.97
CA THR A 173 9.33 -0.54 -5.73
C THR A 173 9.56 0.20 -7.06
N GLU A 174 10.68 -0.04 -7.72
CA GLU A 174 11.00 0.46 -9.05
C GLU A 174 10.65 -0.57 -10.12
N THR A 175 10.13 -0.11 -11.26
CA THR A 175 9.90 -0.99 -12.42
C THR A 175 11.23 -1.35 -13.08
N TRP A 176 12.05 -0.33 -13.33
CA TRP A 176 13.35 -0.43 -13.99
C TRP A 176 14.43 0.18 -13.10
N TRP A 177 15.69 -0.20 -13.34
CA TRP A 177 16.80 0.37 -12.60
C TRP A 177 16.96 1.89 -12.86
N HIS A 178 17.02 2.67 -11.78
CA HIS A 178 17.25 4.11 -11.85
C HIS A 178 18.68 4.47 -11.41
N LYS A 179 19.39 5.29 -12.19
CA LYS A 179 20.80 5.68 -11.91
C LYS A 179 21.02 6.32 -10.54
N GLY A 180 19.99 6.97 -9.98
CA GLY A 180 20.01 7.56 -8.63
C GLY A 180 20.16 6.51 -7.51
N LEU A 181 19.97 5.23 -7.80
CA LEU A 181 20.09 4.11 -6.86
C LEU A 181 21.47 3.43 -6.88
N ASN A 182 22.39 3.88 -7.74
CA ASN A 182 23.70 3.23 -7.91
C ASN A 182 24.51 3.17 -6.60
N ASN A 183 24.46 4.22 -5.78
CA ASN A 183 25.12 4.22 -4.47
C ASN A 183 24.50 3.18 -3.52
N LEU A 184 23.19 3.00 -3.57
CA LEU A 184 22.47 2.00 -2.79
C LEU A 184 22.88 0.59 -3.23
N LYS A 185 22.89 0.31 -4.54
CA LYS A 185 23.36 -0.98 -5.10
C LYS A 185 24.80 -1.28 -4.75
N LYS A 186 25.68 -0.27 -4.76
CA LYS A 186 27.09 -0.45 -4.39
C LYS A 186 27.24 -0.86 -2.92
N ALA A 187 26.38 -0.35 -2.03
CA ALA A 187 26.39 -0.70 -0.61
C ALA A 187 25.62 -1.99 -0.29
N PHE A 188 24.58 -2.30 -1.06
CA PHE A 188 23.73 -3.47 -0.94
C PHE A 188 23.64 -4.16 -2.32
N PRO A 189 24.64 -5.00 -2.69
CA PRO A 189 24.69 -5.61 -4.03
C PRO A 189 23.48 -6.47 -4.37
N ASN A 190 22.82 -7.07 -3.38
CA ASN A 190 21.61 -7.88 -3.54
C ASN A 190 20.32 -7.03 -3.58
N THR A 191 20.35 -5.92 -4.33
CA THR A 191 19.18 -5.05 -4.54
C THR A 191 18.54 -5.31 -5.90
N TYR A 192 17.23 -5.49 -5.93
CA TYR A 192 16.46 -5.88 -7.12
C TYR A 192 15.25 -4.98 -7.34
N THR A 193 14.85 -4.84 -8.61
CA THR A 193 13.65 -4.16 -9.09
C THR A 193 12.67 -5.18 -9.67
N LYS A 194 11.49 -4.73 -10.12
CA LYS A 194 10.51 -5.62 -10.77
C LYS A 194 11.09 -6.33 -11.99
N ASP A 195 11.80 -5.61 -12.84
CA ASP A 195 12.43 -6.20 -14.03
C ASP A 195 13.44 -7.31 -13.70
N ASP A 196 14.17 -7.18 -12.59
CA ASP A 196 15.18 -8.19 -12.22
C ASP A 196 14.57 -9.53 -11.81
N ILE A 197 13.42 -9.50 -11.11
CA ILE A 197 12.84 -10.68 -10.46
C ILE A 197 11.63 -11.27 -11.19
N MET A 198 10.96 -10.48 -12.04
CA MET A 198 9.79 -10.94 -12.77
C MET A 198 10.16 -12.02 -13.80
N PRO A 199 9.34 -13.08 -13.94
CA PRO A 199 9.48 -14.06 -15.03
C PRO A 199 9.47 -13.39 -16.39
N ALA A 200 10.35 -13.82 -17.30
CA ALA A 200 10.58 -13.14 -18.57
C ALA A 200 9.31 -13.05 -19.44
N GLU A 201 8.52 -14.12 -19.43
CA GLU A 201 7.25 -14.28 -20.13
C GLU A 201 6.15 -13.33 -19.60
N LYS A 202 6.23 -12.90 -18.34
CA LYS A 202 5.26 -11.99 -17.72
C LYS A 202 5.63 -10.50 -17.87
N LYS A 203 6.87 -10.19 -18.26
CA LYS A 203 7.33 -8.79 -18.40
C LYS A 203 6.52 -7.99 -19.42
N GLY A 204 6.11 -8.60 -20.53
CA GLY A 204 5.33 -7.93 -21.57
C GLY A 204 3.98 -7.40 -21.04
N GLU A 205 3.30 -8.21 -20.24
CA GLU A 205 1.99 -7.89 -19.68
C GLU A 205 2.09 -6.89 -18.51
N PHE A 206 3.06 -7.06 -17.61
CA PHE A 206 3.09 -6.31 -16.36
C PHE A 206 3.98 -5.07 -16.38
N LEU A 207 5.02 -5.03 -17.22
CA LEU A 207 5.97 -3.91 -17.27
C LEU A 207 5.78 -3.05 -18.53
N ASN A 208 5.32 -3.65 -19.63
CA ASN A 208 5.25 -2.99 -20.94
C ASN A 208 3.83 -2.62 -21.40
N SER A 209 2.79 -3.02 -20.67
CA SER A 209 1.39 -2.74 -21.02
C SER A 209 0.98 -1.26 -20.89
N GLY A 210 1.84 -0.42 -20.31
CA GLY A 210 1.52 0.98 -19.99
C GLY A 210 0.54 1.12 -18.81
N ASP A 211 0.02 0.02 -18.26
CA ASP A 211 -0.82 0.02 -17.07
C ASP A 211 0.07 0.03 -15.81
N SER A 212 0.31 1.23 -15.28
CA SER A 212 1.08 1.40 -14.06
C SER A 212 0.41 0.80 -12.81
N ASP A 213 -0.89 0.54 -12.84
CA ASP A 213 -1.61 0.03 -11.67
C ASP A 213 -1.30 -1.46 -11.43
N LEU A 214 -1.06 -2.22 -12.50
CA LEU A 214 -0.68 -3.64 -12.40
C LEU A 214 0.68 -3.82 -11.71
N ALA A 215 1.69 -3.07 -12.15
CA ALA A 215 3.02 -3.09 -11.52
C ALA A 215 2.94 -2.68 -10.04
N ARG A 216 2.06 -1.74 -9.70
CA ARG A 216 1.85 -1.28 -8.31
C ARG A 216 1.09 -2.29 -7.45
N ALA A 217 0.22 -3.10 -8.04
CA ALA A 217 -0.45 -4.19 -7.33
C ALA A 217 0.57 -5.26 -6.89
N LEU A 218 1.55 -5.57 -7.75
CA LEU A 218 2.66 -6.47 -7.40
C LEU A 218 3.54 -5.86 -6.30
N ASP A 219 3.88 -4.57 -6.40
CA ASP A 219 4.61 -3.86 -5.33
C ASP A 219 3.87 -3.95 -3.99
N LEU A 220 2.54 -3.74 -4.01
CA LEU A 220 1.71 -3.82 -2.81
C LEU A 220 1.81 -5.21 -2.16
N GLU A 221 1.76 -6.29 -2.95
CA GLU A 221 1.80 -7.64 -2.40
C GLU A 221 3.20 -8.00 -1.89
N ILE A 222 4.26 -7.72 -2.65
CA ILE A 222 5.65 -8.00 -2.23
C ILE A 222 5.98 -7.21 -0.95
N CYS A 223 5.63 -5.92 -0.87
CA CYS A 223 5.85 -5.12 0.33
C CYS A 223 5.00 -5.59 1.52
N SER A 224 3.83 -6.17 1.26
CA SER A 224 2.96 -6.69 2.31
C SER A 224 3.45 -8.00 2.89
N GLN A 225 4.17 -8.81 2.12
CA GLN A 225 4.61 -10.16 2.49
C GLN A 225 6.11 -10.28 2.79
N SER A 226 6.90 -9.22 2.56
CA SER A 226 8.33 -9.19 2.89
C SER A 226 8.57 -9.24 4.42
N ASP A 227 9.75 -9.69 4.84
CA ASP A 227 10.09 -9.76 6.26
C ASP A 227 10.12 -8.39 6.92
N VAL A 228 10.68 -7.40 6.22
CA VAL A 228 10.72 -6.00 6.65
C VAL A 228 10.23 -5.10 5.54
N PHE A 229 9.50 -4.04 5.90
CA PHE A 229 9.08 -2.99 4.98
C PHE A 229 9.57 -1.59 5.41
N VAL A 230 10.11 -0.83 4.47
CA VAL A 230 10.61 0.54 4.67
C VAL A 230 9.94 1.50 3.68
N PRO A 231 9.04 2.39 4.13
CA PRO A 231 8.44 3.40 3.27
C PRO A 231 9.32 4.66 3.19
N ALA A 232 9.89 4.97 2.02
CA ALA A 232 10.58 6.25 1.81
C ALA A 232 9.60 7.42 1.55
N ILE A 233 8.35 7.09 1.19
CA ILE A 233 7.30 8.06 0.88
C ILE A 233 6.07 7.78 1.77
N PRO A 234 5.57 8.76 2.54
CA PRO A 234 4.30 8.63 3.22
C PRO A 234 3.14 8.66 2.22
N GLY A 235 2.04 8.01 2.55
CA GLY A 235 0.78 8.15 1.81
C GLY A 235 -0.01 6.86 1.72
N MET A 236 -0.90 6.79 0.73
CA MET A 236 -1.83 5.68 0.57
C MET A 236 -1.14 4.33 0.34
N PHE A 237 -0.03 4.30 -0.41
CA PHE A 237 0.70 3.06 -0.64
C PHE A 237 1.22 2.47 0.68
N TYR A 238 1.98 3.27 1.44
CA TYR A 238 2.43 2.90 2.78
C TYR A 238 1.26 2.49 3.68
N GLY A 239 0.18 3.29 3.74
CA GLY A 239 -0.99 2.95 4.54
C GLY A 239 -1.57 1.57 4.19
N ASN A 240 -1.77 1.27 2.91
CA ASN A 240 -2.34 0.00 2.48
C ASN A 240 -1.40 -1.19 2.77
N VAL A 241 -0.09 -1.04 2.54
CA VAL A 241 0.91 -2.05 2.94
C VAL A 241 0.83 -2.29 4.45
N ALA A 242 0.78 -1.22 5.25
CA ALA A 242 0.68 -1.35 6.70
C ALA A 242 -0.58 -2.09 7.14
N GLY A 243 -1.73 -1.81 6.53
CA GLY A 243 -2.98 -2.53 6.81
C GLY A 243 -2.92 -4.01 6.47
N LYS A 244 -2.41 -4.39 5.29
CA LYS A 244 -2.21 -5.79 4.90
C LYS A 244 -1.22 -6.52 5.83
N ARG A 245 -0.14 -5.84 6.21
CA ARG A 245 0.85 -6.36 7.17
C ARG A 245 0.27 -6.56 8.57
N ILE A 246 -0.59 -5.64 9.04
CA ILE A 246 -1.32 -5.79 10.30
C ILE A 246 -2.21 -7.04 10.25
N ALA A 247 -2.98 -7.22 9.17
CA ALA A 247 -3.84 -8.39 8.97
C ALA A 247 -3.05 -9.72 9.03
N SER A 248 -1.80 -9.71 8.58
CA SER A 248 -0.93 -10.89 8.52
C SER A 248 0.06 -11.01 9.68
N GLY A 249 0.00 -10.11 10.67
CA GLY A 249 0.93 -10.09 11.81
C GLY A 249 2.37 -9.63 11.50
N LEU A 250 2.65 -9.18 10.27
CA LEU A 250 3.97 -8.78 9.78
C LEU A 250 4.34 -7.34 10.20
N THR A 251 4.48 -7.13 11.51
CA THR A 251 4.58 -5.79 12.13
C THR A 251 5.92 -5.06 11.96
N GLN A 252 6.91 -5.68 11.31
CA GLN A 252 8.22 -5.07 11.05
C GLN A 252 8.13 -4.03 9.92
N ILE A 253 7.75 -2.81 10.29
CA ILE A 253 7.70 -1.64 9.40
C ILE A 253 8.61 -0.56 9.99
N LEU A 254 9.71 -0.25 9.31
CA LEU A 254 10.69 0.73 9.77
C LEU A 254 10.61 2.00 8.93
N VAL A 255 10.20 3.11 9.54
CA VAL A 255 10.01 4.39 8.88
C VAL A 255 11.27 5.24 9.06
N PRO A 256 11.91 5.71 7.97
CA PRO A 256 13.06 6.60 8.11
C PRO A 256 12.67 7.86 8.89
N ALA A 257 13.59 8.35 9.73
CA ALA A 257 13.42 9.56 10.52
C ALA A 257 14.79 10.20 10.82
N PRO A 258 14.85 11.54 10.97
CA PRO A 258 16.01 12.19 11.56
C PRO A 258 16.21 11.68 12.99
N VAL A 259 17.45 11.39 13.37
CA VAL A 259 17.76 10.97 14.73
C VAL A 259 18.09 12.18 15.57
N VAL A 260 17.42 12.31 16.70
CA VAL A 260 17.70 13.32 17.72
C VAL A 260 18.42 12.60 18.87
N GLY A 261 19.74 12.78 19.00
CA GLY A 261 20.55 12.17 20.08
C GLY A 261 21.43 10.97 19.67
N GLY A 262 22.18 10.42 20.63
CA GLY A 262 23.13 9.29 20.47
C GLY A 262 22.47 7.90 20.35
N SER A 263 23.21 6.95 19.75
CA SER A 263 22.87 5.56 19.34
C SER A 263 21.37 5.26 19.12
N ALA A 264 20.92 5.29 17.86
CA ALA A 264 19.56 4.87 17.51
C ALA A 264 19.47 3.35 17.40
N GLN A 265 18.41 2.76 17.95
CA GLN A 265 18.08 1.34 17.81
C GLN A 265 17.02 1.13 16.72
N ALA A 266 16.93 -0.08 16.17
CA ALA A 266 15.90 -0.42 15.18
C ALA A 266 14.46 -0.18 15.70
N SER A 267 14.23 -0.38 17.00
CA SER A 267 12.95 -0.12 17.68
C SER A 267 12.49 1.33 17.58
N ASP A 268 13.42 2.29 17.49
CA ASP A 268 13.12 3.73 17.44
C ASP A 268 12.47 4.13 16.11
N PHE A 269 12.61 3.28 15.09
CA PHE A 269 12.12 3.52 13.74
C PHE A 269 10.83 2.75 13.43
N VAL A 270 10.32 1.95 14.37
CA VAL A 270 9.09 1.19 14.15
C VAL A 270 7.93 2.15 13.93
N SER A 271 7.15 1.87 12.88
CA SER A 271 6.00 2.66 12.48
C SER A 271 5.06 2.98 13.64
N THR A 272 4.59 4.23 13.69
CA THR A 272 3.53 4.63 14.62
C THR A 272 2.18 3.97 14.35
N TYR A 273 1.96 3.44 13.14
CA TYR A 273 0.80 2.59 12.90
C TYR A 273 0.85 1.35 13.79
N ILE A 274 2.04 0.76 13.96
CA ILE A 274 2.25 -0.42 14.78
C ILE A 274 2.36 -0.05 16.26
N THR A 275 3.32 0.79 16.64
CA THR A 275 3.62 1.07 18.07
C THR A 275 2.48 1.74 18.83
N LYS A 276 1.66 2.55 18.15
CA LYS A 276 0.50 3.22 18.75
C LYS A 276 -0.84 2.60 18.37
N LYS A 277 -0.84 1.46 17.68
CA LYS A 277 -2.02 0.85 17.05
C LYS A 277 -2.91 1.88 16.32
N SER A 278 -2.28 2.82 15.62
CA SER A 278 -2.97 4.02 15.11
C SER A 278 -3.52 3.86 13.69
N HIS A 279 -3.49 2.66 13.13
CA HIS A 279 -4.03 2.36 11.79
C HIS A 279 -5.46 1.83 11.89
N PHE A 280 -6.36 2.22 10.98
CA PHE A 280 -7.75 1.76 11.06
C PHE A 280 -7.91 0.26 10.83
N ALA A 281 -6.93 -0.42 10.22
CA ALA A 281 -6.97 -1.89 10.06
C ALA A 281 -7.13 -2.65 11.39
N TYR A 282 -6.77 -2.04 12.52
CA TYR A 282 -7.04 -2.64 13.83
C TYR A 282 -8.53 -2.73 14.17
N SER A 283 -9.43 -2.09 13.43
CA SER A 283 -10.88 -2.21 13.65
C SER A 283 -11.47 -3.58 13.28
N CYS A 284 -10.79 -4.36 12.43
CA CYS A 284 -11.28 -5.69 12.01
C CYS A 284 -10.34 -6.86 12.33
N TYR A 285 -9.18 -6.59 12.97
CA TYR A 285 -8.18 -7.62 13.33
C TYR A 285 -7.74 -7.56 14.81
N CYS A 286 -8.40 -6.77 15.66
CA CYS A 286 -8.15 -6.68 17.10
C CYS A 286 -9.43 -6.70 17.91
#